data_AF-G0P4J3-F1
#
_entry.id   AF-G0P4J3-F1
#
_cell.length_a   1.000
_cell.length_b   1.000
_cell.length_c   1.000
_cell.angle_alpha   90.00
_cell.angle_beta   90.00
_cell.angle_gamma   90.00
#
_symmetry.space_group_name_H-M   'P 1'
#
loop_
_entity.id
_entity.type
_entity.pdbx_description
1 polymer ?
#
loop_
_entity_poly.entity_id
_entity_poly.type
_entity_poly.pdbx_seq_one_letter_code
_entity_poly.pdbx_strand_id
1 'polypeptide(L)'
;MDRATLYVLLACLVAFSIQTRDARCFPPIDIFSNHGCVQDYTTHNPNFDCLGGHFVRTAGIGMPCETDQDCIHNMEPNEWCNSERNGYQWTTAGCHCDLKLKSCIVQRFDKSYNEIQWAFCTPRNRFKCEVIDHCSPPKK
;
A
#
# COMPACT_ATOMS: atom_id res chain seq x y z
N MET A 1 18.89 -36.35 -16.81
CA MET A 1 17.75 -35.43 -16.55
C MET A 1 17.44 -34.74 -17.85
N ASP A 2 16.25 -34.98 -18.42
CA ASP A 2 15.95 -34.54 -19.77
C ASP A 2 15.53 -33.06 -19.82
N ARG A 3 15.77 -32.40 -20.94
CA ARG A 3 15.58 -30.96 -21.14
C ARG A 3 14.12 -30.56 -20.87
N ALA A 4 13.17 -31.41 -21.27
CA ALA A 4 11.75 -31.23 -20.99
C ALA A 4 11.42 -31.26 -19.48
N THR A 5 12.07 -32.14 -18.72
CA THR A 5 11.88 -32.23 -17.26
C THR A 5 12.43 -30.98 -16.56
N LEU A 6 13.53 -30.42 -17.06
CA LEU A 6 14.10 -29.16 -16.56
C LEU A 6 13.17 -27.97 -16.84
N TYR A 7 12.59 -27.88 -18.04
CA TYR A 7 11.63 -26.82 -18.38
C TYR A 7 10.33 -26.91 -17.57
N VAL A 8 9.81 -28.11 -17.33
CA VAL A 8 8.63 -28.31 -16.48
C VAL A 8 8.93 -27.95 -15.02
N LEU A 9 10.09 -28.32 -14.48
CA LEU A 9 10.50 -27.93 -13.13
C LEU A 9 10.71 -26.42 -13.00
N LEU A 10 11.34 -25.76 -13.99
CA LEU A 10 11.46 -24.29 -14.03
C LEU A 10 10.08 -23.61 -14.14
N ALA A 11 9.18 -24.11 -14.98
CA ALA A 11 7.82 -23.57 -15.09
C ALA A 11 7.02 -23.75 -13.78
N CYS A 12 7.17 -24.88 -13.10
CA CYS A 12 6.60 -25.09 -11.77
C CYS A 12 7.20 -24.11 -10.74
N LEU A 13 8.53 -23.93 -10.69
CA LEU A 13 9.17 -23.00 -9.75
C LEU A 13 8.76 -21.54 -9.99
N VAL A 14 8.56 -21.13 -11.24
CA VAL A 14 8.05 -19.79 -11.57
C VAL A 14 6.57 -19.65 -11.16
N ALA A 15 5.75 -20.69 -11.35
CA ALA A 15 4.35 -20.70 -10.91
C ALA A 15 4.20 -20.72 -9.36
N PHE A 16 5.12 -21.34 -8.63
CA PHE A 16 5.13 -21.37 -7.16
C PHE A 16 5.68 -20.08 -6.52
N SER A 17 6.28 -19.18 -7.29
CA SER A 17 6.85 -17.92 -6.78
C SER A 17 5.85 -16.76 -6.79
N ILE A 18 4.67 -16.92 -7.38
CA ILE A 18 3.59 -15.96 -7.19
C ILE A 18 3.02 -16.24 -5.81
N GLN A 19 3.65 -15.62 -4.81
CA GLN A 19 3.14 -15.54 -3.46
C GLN A 19 1.76 -14.89 -3.56
N THR A 20 0.71 -15.72 -3.64
CA THR A 20 -0.68 -15.26 -3.74
C THR A 20 -0.96 -14.51 -2.46
N ARG A 21 -0.79 -13.18 -2.50
CA ARG A 21 -1.14 -12.29 -1.40
C ARG A 21 -2.59 -12.57 -1.03
N ASP A 22 -2.88 -12.69 0.26
CA ASP A 22 -4.23 -12.99 0.76
C ASP A 22 -5.20 -11.97 0.14
N ALA A 23 -6.12 -12.46 -0.69
CA ALA A 23 -7.05 -11.61 -1.46
C ALA A 23 -8.01 -10.83 -0.56
N ARG A 24 -8.08 -11.16 0.74
CA ARG A 24 -8.78 -10.33 1.74
C ARG A 24 -7.96 -9.11 2.13
N CYS A 25 -6.65 -9.27 2.22
CA CYS A 25 -5.72 -8.22 2.63
C CYS A 25 -5.34 -7.26 1.50
N PHE A 26 -5.27 -7.76 0.25
CA PHE A 26 -4.79 -6.99 -0.89
C PHE A 26 -5.78 -7.04 -2.05
N PRO A 27 -6.00 -5.91 -2.74
CA PRO A 27 -6.79 -5.88 -3.95
C PRO A 27 -6.04 -6.55 -5.13
N PRO A 28 -6.75 -6.96 -6.19
CA PRO A 28 -6.17 -7.44 -7.43
C PRO A 28 -5.11 -6.48 -8.02
N ILE A 29 -4.01 -7.04 -8.56
CA ILE A 29 -2.80 -6.31 -8.99
C ILE A 29 -3.08 -5.37 -10.18
N ASP A 30 -4.07 -5.69 -11.00
CA ASP A 30 -4.47 -4.94 -12.19
C ASP A 30 -5.02 -3.54 -11.88
N ILE A 31 -5.41 -3.27 -10.63
CA ILE A 31 -5.90 -1.95 -10.20
C ILE A 31 -4.74 -0.95 -9.96
N PHE A 32 -3.51 -1.43 -9.69
CA PHE A 32 -2.40 -0.60 -9.18
C PHE A 32 -1.13 -0.62 -10.05
N SER A 33 -1.19 -1.22 -11.25
CA SER A 33 0.00 -1.55 -12.04
C SER A 33 0.64 -0.38 -12.81
N ASN A 34 0.18 0.87 -12.64
CA ASN A 34 0.83 2.03 -13.26
C ASN A 34 1.78 2.70 -12.27
N HIS A 35 3.09 2.52 -12.50
CA HIS A 35 4.18 3.08 -11.70
C HIS A 35 4.37 4.61 -11.89
N GLY A 36 3.40 5.32 -12.47
CA GLY A 36 3.47 6.76 -12.73
C GLY A 36 2.28 7.49 -12.13
N CYS A 37 2.47 8.76 -11.77
CA CYS A 37 1.37 9.55 -11.25
C CYS A 37 0.29 9.76 -12.31
N VAL A 38 -0.98 9.70 -11.90
CA VAL A 38 -2.12 10.03 -12.74
C VAL A 38 -1.96 11.45 -13.29
N GLN A 39 -2.26 11.63 -14.57
CA GLN A 39 -2.11 12.90 -15.31
C GLN A 39 -3.49 13.46 -15.66
N ASP A 40 -4.32 13.70 -14.65
CA ASP A 40 -5.68 14.23 -14.80
C ASP A 40 -5.91 15.49 -13.94
N TYR A 41 -7.17 15.85 -13.71
CA TYR A 41 -7.54 17.01 -12.88
C TYR A 41 -7.10 16.90 -11.41
N THR A 42 -6.76 15.70 -10.92
CA THR A 42 -6.29 15.46 -9.56
C THR A 42 -4.81 15.81 -9.38
N THR A 43 -4.03 15.90 -10.47
CA THR A 43 -2.57 16.09 -10.47
C THR A 43 -2.09 17.27 -9.60
N HIS A 44 -2.83 18.38 -9.59
CA HIS A 44 -2.48 19.59 -8.83
C HIS A 44 -3.25 19.74 -7.51
N ASN A 45 -4.18 18.83 -7.23
CA ASN A 45 -5.00 18.90 -6.03
C ASN A 45 -4.30 18.13 -4.89
N PRO A 46 -3.96 18.81 -3.78
CA PRO A 46 -3.25 18.19 -2.66
C PRO A 46 -4.12 17.22 -1.85
N ASN A 47 -5.42 17.17 -2.09
CA ASN A 47 -6.31 16.15 -1.50
C ASN A 47 -6.19 14.80 -2.21
N PHE A 48 -5.43 14.73 -3.30
CA PHE A 48 -5.17 13.51 -4.03
C PHE A 48 -3.69 13.16 -4.01
N ASP A 49 -3.36 11.89 -3.89
CA ASP A 49 -1.99 11.42 -4.01
C ASP A 49 -1.56 11.28 -5.48
N CYS A 50 -0.39 10.71 -5.74
CA CYS A 50 0.14 10.43 -7.07
C CYS A 50 -0.73 9.44 -7.85
N LEU A 51 -1.43 8.52 -7.17
CA LEU A 51 -2.30 7.52 -7.81
C LEU A 51 -3.77 7.95 -7.89
N GLY A 52 -4.10 9.18 -7.48
CA GLY A 52 -5.47 9.69 -7.49
C GLY A 52 -6.32 9.21 -6.31
N GLY A 53 -5.71 8.65 -5.26
CA GLY A 53 -6.41 8.32 -4.02
C GLY A 53 -6.84 9.58 -3.27
N HIS A 54 -7.94 9.53 -2.54
CA HIS A 54 -8.49 10.65 -1.77
C HIS A 54 -7.93 10.72 -0.34
N PHE A 55 -7.68 11.94 0.14
CA PHE A 55 -7.16 12.18 1.49
C PHE A 55 -8.19 11.91 2.59
N VAL A 56 -7.84 11.04 3.53
CA VAL A 56 -8.61 10.82 4.75
C VAL A 56 -7.87 11.39 5.96
N ARG A 57 -8.54 12.27 6.69
CA ARG A 57 -8.00 12.84 7.92
C ARG A 57 -7.85 11.77 9.00
N THR A 58 -6.65 11.69 9.57
CA THR A 58 -6.30 10.82 10.70
C THR A 58 -5.35 11.58 11.65
N ALA A 59 -4.89 10.93 12.72
CA ALA A 59 -3.83 11.44 13.60
C ALA A 59 -2.41 11.31 13.01
N GLY A 60 -2.26 10.78 11.79
CA GLY A 60 -1.00 10.76 11.07
C GLY A 60 -0.44 12.17 10.84
N ILE A 61 0.87 12.27 10.66
CA ILE A 61 1.57 13.57 10.55
C ILE A 61 2.33 13.66 9.24
N GLY A 62 2.21 14.81 8.58
CA GLY A 62 2.95 15.13 7.36
C GLY A 62 4.45 15.15 7.63
N MET A 63 5.12 14.08 7.23
CA MET A 63 6.58 13.94 7.29
C MET A 63 7.13 14.12 5.88
N PRO A 64 8.06 15.06 5.65
CA PRO A 64 8.63 15.26 4.32
C PRO A 64 9.45 14.03 3.89
N CYS A 65 9.50 13.77 2.58
CA CYS A 65 10.30 12.69 2.01
C CYS A 65 10.81 13.05 0.61
N GLU A 66 11.92 12.42 0.22
CA GLU A 66 12.43 12.40 -1.15
C GLU A 66 12.36 11.00 -1.75
N THR A 67 12.47 9.97 -0.92
CA THR A 67 12.45 8.56 -1.32
C THR A 67 11.65 7.71 -0.33
N ASP A 68 11.28 6.51 -0.75
CA ASP A 68 10.62 5.54 0.15
C ASP A 68 11.42 5.22 1.41
N GLN A 69 12.76 5.34 1.33
CA GLN A 69 13.65 5.10 2.46
C GLN A 69 13.40 6.05 3.63
N ASP A 70 12.90 7.26 3.36
CA ASP A 70 12.55 8.22 4.41
C ASP A 70 11.31 7.77 5.21
N CYS A 71 10.53 6.82 4.66
CA CYS A 71 9.24 6.41 5.21
C CYS A 71 9.25 5.02 5.87
N ILE A 72 10.32 4.22 5.73
CA ILE A 72 10.35 2.80 6.15
C ILE A 72 10.14 2.58 7.66
N HIS A 73 10.47 3.58 8.48
CA HIS A 73 10.32 3.49 9.93
C HIS A 73 8.95 3.94 10.41
N ASN A 74 8.11 4.47 9.53
CA ASN A 74 6.77 4.90 9.87
C ASN A 74 5.77 3.75 9.71
N MET A 75 4.64 3.89 10.39
CA MET A 75 3.54 2.95 10.39
C MET A 75 2.29 3.65 9.85
N GLU A 76 1.27 2.87 9.54
CA GLU A 76 -0.06 3.40 9.23
C GLU A 76 -0.63 4.28 10.36
N PRO A 77 -1.64 5.12 10.09
CA PRO A 77 -2.44 5.76 11.13
C PRO A 77 -3.00 4.73 12.12
N ASN A 78 -3.04 5.08 13.40
CA ASN A 78 -3.61 4.20 14.43
C ASN A 78 -5.08 3.84 14.12
N GLU A 79 -5.84 4.78 13.55
CA GLU A 79 -7.23 4.61 13.13
C GLU A 79 -7.40 3.63 11.96
N TRP A 80 -6.31 3.33 11.26
CA TRP A 80 -6.30 2.42 10.13
C TRP A 80 -5.83 1.03 10.51
N CYS A 81 -5.46 0.82 11.77
CA CYS A 81 -5.17 -0.53 12.22
C CYS A 81 -6.43 -1.41 12.15
N ASN A 82 -6.26 -2.69 11.80
CA ASN A 82 -7.35 -3.63 11.53
C ASN A 82 -8.23 -3.21 10.34
N SER A 83 -7.61 -2.61 9.31
CA SER A 83 -8.32 -2.12 8.11
C SER A 83 -9.15 -3.22 7.44
N GLU A 84 -8.67 -4.48 7.41
CA GLU A 84 -9.42 -5.61 6.86
C GLU A 84 -10.81 -5.77 7.49
N ARG A 85 -10.88 -5.72 8.83
CA ARG A 85 -12.13 -5.91 9.59
C ARG A 85 -13.15 -4.81 9.32
N ASN A 86 -12.69 -3.66 8.85
CA ASN A 86 -13.52 -2.49 8.59
C ASN A 86 -13.87 -2.35 7.10
N GLY A 87 -13.67 -3.39 6.29
CA GLY A 87 -14.04 -3.36 4.88
C GLY A 87 -12.99 -2.71 3.98
N TYR A 88 -11.76 -2.52 4.46
CA TYR A 88 -10.66 -2.01 3.65
C TYR A 88 -9.68 -3.12 3.24
N GLN A 89 -8.87 -2.84 2.23
CA GLN A 89 -7.74 -3.68 1.83
C GLN A 89 -6.49 -2.81 1.73
N TRP A 90 -5.34 -3.32 2.16
CA TRP A 90 -4.10 -2.57 2.00
C TRP A 90 -3.68 -2.59 0.53
N THR A 91 -3.19 -1.45 0.04
CA THR A 91 -2.49 -1.49 -1.24
C THR A 91 -1.19 -2.24 -1.09
N THR A 92 -0.50 -2.51 -2.21
CA THR A 92 0.70 -3.36 -2.17
C THR A 92 1.89 -2.71 -1.44
N ALA A 93 1.79 -1.44 -1.05
CA ALA A 93 2.81 -0.68 -0.34
C ALA A 93 2.34 -0.33 1.09
N GLY A 94 3.24 -0.46 2.07
CA GLY A 94 3.09 0.23 3.34
C GLY A 94 3.38 1.72 3.21
N CYS A 95 3.85 2.34 4.29
CA CYS A 95 4.31 3.73 4.25
C CYS A 95 5.38 3.92 3.17
N HIS A 96 5.13 4.86 2.27
CA HIS A 96 5.97 5.17 1.12
C HIS A 96 5.98 6.67 0.86
N CYS A 97 6.95 7.12 0.06
CA CYS A 97 7.05 8.52 -0.30
C CYS A 97 6.16 8.80 -1.50
N ASP A 98 5.19 9.68 -1.33
CA ASP A 98 4.46 10.23 -2.45
C ASP A 98 5.23 11.42 -3.03
N LEU A 99 5.74 11.27 -4.25
CA LEU A 99 6.61 12.29 -4.86
C LEU A 99 5.86 13.57 -5.27
N LYS A 100 4.53 13.51 -5.40
CA LYS A 100 3.68 14.67 -5.67
C LYS A 100 3.46 15.47 -4.38
N LEU A 101 3.09 14.79 -3.30
CA LEU A 101 2.82 15.40 -2.00
C LEU A 101 4.10 15.71 -1.21
N LYS A 102 5.24 15.12 -1.61
CA LYS A 102 6.52 15.17 -0.90
C LYS A 102 6.39 14.77 0.56
N SER A 103 5.56 13.75 0.83
CA SER A 103 5.29 13.29 2.18
C SER A 103 5.11 11.78 2.29
N CYS A 104 5.44 11.23 3.45
CA CYS A 104 5.17 9.83 3.78
C CYS A 104 3.68 9.59 3.97
N ILE A 105 3.11 8.80 3.06
CA ILE A 105 1.70 8.40 3.09
C ILE A 105 1.59 6.88 3.11
N VAL A 106 0.41 6.40 3.45
CA VAL A 106 -0.01 5.02 3.23
C VAL A 106 -1.37 5.03 2.55
N GLN A 107 -1.61 4.01 1.72
CA GLN A 107 -2.85 3.86 0.99
C GLN A 107 -3.60 2.60 1.42
N ARG A 108 -4.92 2.67 1.32
CA ARG A 108 -5.80 1.51 1.42
C ARG A 108 -6.94 1.66 0.41
N PHE A 109 -7.54 0.55 0.05
CA PHE A 109 -8.70 0.46 -0.82
C PHE A 109 -9.97 0.29 0.01
N ASP A 110 -10.97 1.14 -0.24
CA ASP A 110 -12.30 1.03 0.36
C ASP A 110 -13.20 0.18 -0.54
N LYS A 111 -13.55 -1.03 -0.08
CA LYS A 111 -14.39 -1.96 -0.85
C LYS A 111 -15.82 -1.45 -1.05
N SER A 112 -16.30 -0.57 -0.18
CA SER A 112 -17.68 -0.07 -0.20
C SER A 112 -17.89 0.96 -1.30
N TYR A 113 -16.86 1.79 -1.53
CA TYR A 113 -16.90 2.89 -2.49
C TYR A 113 -16.05 2.62 -3.74
N ASN A 114 -15.31 1.51 -3.77
CA ASN A 114 -14.42 1.12 -4.87
C ASN A 114 -13.40 2.23 -5.18
N GLU A 115 -12.79 2.79 -4.13
CA GLU A 115 -11.86 3.92 -4.22
C GLU A 115 -10.59 3.69 -3.41
N ILE A 116 -9.53 4.41 -3.78
CA ILE A 116 -8.29 4.47 -3.01
C ILE A 116 -8.37 5.65 -2.05
N GLN A 117 -7.99 5.39 -0.80
CA GLN A 117 -7.83 6.39 0.24
C GLN A 117 -6.37 6.45 0.65
N TRP A 118 -5.86 7.64 0.96
CA TRP A 118 -4.55 7.82 1.57
C TRP A 118 -4.62 8.66 2.83
N ALA A 119 -3.64 8.46 3.71
CA ALA A 119 -3.45 9.27 4.89
C ALA A 119 -1.96 9.39 5.21
N PHE A 120 -1.61 10.39 6.02
CA PHE A 120 -0.24 10.51 6.52
C PHE A 120 0.15 9.35 7.43
N CYS A 121 1.42 8.95 7.38
CA CYS A 121 1.93 7.94 8.28
C CYS A 121 2.10 8.43 9.72
N THR A 122 2.22 7.49 10.65
CA THR A 122 2.50 7.70 12.07
C THR A 122 3.92 7.24 12.40
N PRO A 123 4.76 8.05 13.07
CA PRO A 123 6.05 7.59 13.56
C PRO A 123 5.89 6.35 14.44
N ARG A 124 6.77 5.36 14.30
CA ARG A 124 6.67 4.08 15.03
C ARG A 124 6.61 4.21 16.54
N ASN A 125 7.28 5.20 17.14
CA ASN A 125 7.22 5.45 18.58
C ASN A 125 5.86 6.01 19.06
N ARG A 126 4.99 6.44 18.13
CA ARG A 126 3.61 6.91 18.39
C ARG A 126 2.55 5.93 17.88
N PHE A 127 2.96 4.89 17.16
CA PHE A 127 2.07 3.87 16.66
C PHE A 127 1.57 3.00 17.82
N LYS A 128 0.26 2.81 17.87
CA LYS A 128 -0.44 1.98 18.84
C LYS A 128 -1.50 1.19 18.10
N CYS A 129 -1.32 -0.11 18.07
CA CYS A 129 -2.38 -1.02 17.69
C CYS A 129 -2.50 -2.14 18.70
N GLU A 130 -3.72 -2.28 19.25
CA GLU A 130 -4.03 -3.23 20.33
C GLU A 130 -4.14 -4.68 19.84
N VAL A 131 -4.31 -4.88 18.52
CA VAL A 131 -4.50 -6.19 17.90
C VAL A 131 -3.53 -6.33 16.75
N ILE A 132 -2.85 -7.48 16.68
CA ILE A 132 -2.02 -7.81 15.51
C ILE A 132 -2.98 -7.99 14.32
N ASP A 133 -2.95 -7.05 13.38
CA ASP A 133 -3.70 -7.14 12.13
C ASP A 133 -3.05 -8.19 11.23
N HIS A 134 -3.78 -9.27 10.90
CA HIS A 134 -3.35 -10.29 9.94
C HIS A 134 -2.97 -9.68 8.60
N CYS A 135 -3.65 -8.58 8.25
CA CYS A 135 -3.43 -7.87 7.01
C CYS A 135 -2.51 -6.65 7.18
N SER A 136 -1.69 -6.51 8.24
CA SER A 136 -0.79 -5.35 8.37
C SER A 136 -0.05 -5.03 7.06
N PRO A 137 0.06 -3.75 6.68
CA PRO A 137 0.67 -3.37 5.43
C PRO A 137 2.12 -3.86 5.36
N PRO A 138 2.65 -4.19 4.17
CA PRO A 138 4.01 -4.67 4.03
C PRO A 138 5.01 -3.67 4.60
N LYS A 139 5.83 -4.14 5.53
CA LYS A 139 7.00 -3.38 6.01
C LYS A 139 8.08 -3.53 4.93
N LYS A 140 8.52 -2.40 4.35
CA LYS A 140 9.67 -2.38 3.45
C LYS A 140 10.97 -2.62 4.22
#